data_AF-A0A3D2NLL8-F1
#
_entry.id   AF-A0A3D2NLL8-F1
#
_cell.length_a   1.000
_cell.length_b   1.000
_cell.length_c   1.000
_cell.angle_alpha   90.00
_cell.angle_beta   90.00
_cell.angle_gamma   90.00
#
_symmetry.space_group_name_H-M   'P 1'
#
loop_
_entity.id
_entity.type
_entity.pdbx_description
1 polymer ?
#
loop_
_entity_poly.entity_id
_entity_poly.type
_entity_poly.pdbx_seq_one_letter_code
_entity_poly.pdbx_strand_id
1 'polypeptide(L)'
;CNQFFRAAQNFGSNVMKTIINKTLAITAIVAAGLFSSLSATAGLLTTPTQTQTFNFATLSDPAVDLAFNGFNSALGTLNSVHLTWSISTLLNNTVYNSKGTPVAVGNPVPLTATATTTFTGSIASALLTGTNTLTTPGFVGNVAPGFSTVGTASSSNVPGLSCLSNDASCGAGNSNLSAYIGGLNLFTINVASSGTQGGSVPGGVFTGNDGNANGSVSLFYDYSSAAIPAPGTFALLGLGLLGLAGMRRKATL
;
A
#
# COMPACT_ATOMS: atom_id res chain seq x y z
N CYS A 1 -91.01 15.29 -21.16
CA CYS A 1 -90.22 14.04 -21.18
C CYS A 1 -88.96 14.21 -22.05
N ASN A 2 -88.02 15.12 -21.70
CA ASN A 2 -86.71 15.20 -22.41
C ASN A 2 -85.61 16.04 -21.71
N GLN A 3 -85.71 16.32 -20.40
CA GLN A 3 -84.72 17.16 -19.69
C GLN A 3 -84.08 16.46 -18.48
N PHE A 4 -84.61 15.33 -17.99
CA PHE A 4 -84.02 14.57 -16.88
C PHE A 4 -83.02 13.48 -17.31
N PHE A 5 -83.00 13.07 -18.58
CA PHE A 5 -82.07 12.05 -19.09
C PHE A 5 -80.68 12.60 -19.46
N ARG A 6 -80.52 13.93 -19.62
CA ARG A 6 -79.24 14.56 -19.99
C ARG A 6 -78.32 14.86 -18.80
N ALA A 7 -78.83 14.89 -17.56
CA ALA A 7 -78.02 15.18 -16.38
C ALA A 7 -77.25 13.96 -15.84
N ALA A 8 -77.76 12.73 -16.04
CA ALA A 8 -77.10 11.51 -15.55
C ALA A 8 -75.90 11.06 -16.42
N GLN A 9 -75.87 11.39 -17.72
CA GLN A 9 -74.77 11.00 -18.61
C GLN A 9 -73.52 11.89 -18.49
N ASN A 10 -73.67 13.13 -17.96
CA ASN A 10 -72.54 14.06 -17.80
C ASN A 10 -71.79 13.88 -16.47
N PHE A 11 -72.36 13.17 -15.48
CA PHE A 11 -71.69 12.91 -14.20
C PHE A 11 -70.73 11.71 -14.27
N GLY A 12 -71.07 10.66 -15.04
CA GLY A 12 -70.22 9.47 -15.21
C GLY A 12 -68.97 9.69 -16.07
N SER A 13 -69.01 10.63 -17.03
CA SER A 13 -67.90 10.88 -17.97
C SER A 13 -66.75 11.68 -17.35
N ASN A 14 -67.04 12.63 -16.45
CA ASN A 14 -66.02 13.48 -15.83
C ASN A 14 -65.32 12.82 -14.63
N VAL A 15 -65.99 11.91 -13.90
CA VAL A 15 -65.34 11.16 -12.81
C VAL A 15 -64.37 10.10 -13.36
N MET A 16 -64.73 9.44 -14.47
CA MET A 16 -63.85 8.44 -15.10
C MET A 16 -62.63 9.06 -15.80
N LYS A 17 -62.76 10.25 -16.42
CA LYS A 17 -61.61 10.98 -16.97
C LYS A 17 -60.64 11.48 -15.89
N THR A 18 -61.14 11.85 -14.71
CA THR A 18 -60.28 12.34 -13.62
C THR A 18 -59.55 11.20 -12.91
N ILE A 19 -60.14 10.00 -12.83
CA ILE A 19 -59.49 8.81 -12.27
C ILE A 19 -58.43 8.26 -13.24
N ILE A 20 -58.73 8.20 -14.55
CA ILE A 20 -57.78 7.70 -15.58
C ILE A 20 -56.60 8.66 -15.78
N ASN A 21 -56.80 9.98 -15.70
CA ASN A 21 -55.68 10.94 -15.78
C ASN A 21 -54.82 11.01 -14.51
N LYS A 22 -55.32 10.54 -13.35
CA LYS A 22 -54.51 10.45 -12.13
C LYS A 22 -53.80 9.12 -11.94
N THR A 23 -54.13 8.07 -12.69
CA THR A 23 -53.39 6.79 -12.63
C THR A 23 -52.19 6.74 -13.60
N LEU A 24 -52.14 7.57 -14.64
CA LEU A 24 -50.98 7.63 -15.55
C LEU A 24 -49.89 8.63 -15.15
N ALA A 25 -50.13 9.49 -14.15
CA ALA A 25 -49.14 10.47 -13.69
C ALA A 25 -48.22 9.93 -12.57
N ILE A 26 -48.43 8.71 -12.08
CA ILE A 26 -47.66 8.16 -10.94
C ILE A 26 -46.62 7.09 -11.38
N THR A 27 -46.73 6.51 -12.57
CA THR A 27 -45.73 5.55 -13.09
C THR A 27 -44.52 6.19 -13.78
N ALA A 28 -44.49 7.51 -13.98
CA ALA A 28 -43.36 8.21 -14.59
C ALA A 28 -42.33 8.76 -13.58
N ILE A 29 -42.69 8.87 -12.29
CA ILE A 29 -41.77 9.40 -11.27
C ILE A 29 -41.01 8.28 -10.54
N VAL A 30 -41.48 7.03 -10.60
CA VAL A 30 -40.74 5.89 -10.01
C VAL A 30 -39.55 5.44 -10.88
N ALA A 31 -39.56 5.72 -12.19
CA ALA A 31 -38.42 5.38 -13.07
C ALA A 31 -37.27 6.40 -13.02
N ALA A 32 -37.53 7.64 -12.58
CA ALA A 32 -36.50 8.67 -12.41
C ALA A 32 -35.77 8.60 -11.05
N GLY A 33 -36.27 7.78 -10.11
CA GLY A 33 -35.73 7.65 -8.76
C GLY A 33 -34.88 6.40 -8.50
N LEU A 34 -34.83 5.42 -9.41
CA LEU A 34 -34.13 4.14 -9.19
C LEU A 34 -32.85 3.95 -10.00
N PHE A 35 -32.49 4.93 -10.82
CA PHE A 35 -31.15 5.01 -11.41
C PHE A 35 -30.55 6.35 -11.03
N SER A 36 -30.36 6.55 -9.72
CA SER A 36 -29.21 7.33 -9.28
C SER A 36 -28.05 6.82 -10.14
N SER A 37 -27.47 7.69 -10.95
CA SER A 37 -26.19 7.41 -11.57
C SER A 37 -25.33 6.82 -10.46
N LEU A 38 -25.06 5.52 -10.52
CA LEU A 38 -23.90 4.96 -9.86
C LEU A 38 -22.75 5.57 -10.66
N SER A 39 -22.45 6.85 -10.39
CA SER A 39 -21.07 7.29 -10.41
C SER A 39 -20.39 6.22 -9.57
N ALA A 40 -19.70 5.30 -10.23
CA ALA A 40 -18.77 4.44 -9.55
C ALA A 40 -17.85 5.44 -8.86
N THR A 41 -18.09 5.67 -7.56
CA THR A 41 -17.11 6.30 -6.71
C THR A 41 -15.90 5.43 -6.94
N ALA A 42 -14.87 5.97 -7.61
CA ALA A 42 -13.61 5.29 -7.77
C ALA A 42 -13.12 5.08 -6.34
N GLY A 43 -13.47 3.95 -5.74
CA GLY A 43 -12.97 3.55 -4.46
C GLY A 43 -11.47 3.42 -4.63
N LEU A 44 -10.70 3.93 -3.66
CA LEU A 44 -9.31 3.53 -3.57
C LEU A 44 -9.29 2.02 -3.37
N LEU A 45 -8.75 1.31 -4.36
CA LEU A 45 -8.59 -0.14 -4.34
C LEU A 45 -7.12 -0.44 -4.12
N THR A 46 -6.83 -1.55 -3.47
CA THR A 46 -5.46 -2.04 -3.27
C THR A 46 -5.24 -3.36 -4.01
N THR A 47 -4.02 -3.58 -4.48
CA THR A 47 -3.64 -4.89 -5.02
C THR A 47 -3.40 -5.90 -3.88
N PRO A 48 -3.49 -7.21 -4.14
CA PRO A 48 -2.95 -8.20 -3.21
C PRO A 48 -1.49 -7.90 -2.85
N THR A 49 -1.15 -8.02 -1.57
CA THR A 49 0.20 -7.77 -1.09
C THR A 49 1.15 -8.86 -1.60
N GLN A 50 2.24 -8.43 -2.23
CA GLN A 50 3.37 -9.28 -2.59
C GLN A 50 4.34 -9.28 -1.41
N THR A 51 4.73 -10.45 -0.92
CA THR A 51 5.64 -10.56 0.23
C THR A 51 6.85 -11.40 -0.15
N GLN A 52 8.03 -10.90 0.19
CA GLN A 52 9.30 -11.59 0.06
C GLN A 52 9.99 -11.61 1.42
N THR A 53 10.76 -12.66 1.68
CA THR A 53 11.51 -12.83 2.93
C THR A 53 13.00 -12.72 2.69
N PHE A 54 13.72 -12.22 3.69
CA PHE A 54 15.18 -12.22 3.70
C PHE A 54 15.68 -12.80 5.01
N ASN A 55 16.89 -13.35 4.98
CA ASN A 55 17.56 -13.88 6.16
C ASN A 55 19.06 -13.72 6.00
N PHE A 56 19.66 -12.94 6.90
CA PHE A 56 21.09 -12.83 7.09
C PHE A 56 21.46 -13.67 8.30
N ALA A 57 22.21 -14.75 8.07
CA ALA A 57 22.75 -15.57 9.13
C ALA A 57 23.81 -14.80 9.93
N THR A 58 24.54 -13.91 9.26
CA THR A 58 25.43 -12.95 9.90
C THR A 58 25.17 -11.52 9.42
N LEU A 59 25.46 -10.51 10.23
CA LEU A 59 25.38 -9.10 9.81
C LEU A 59 26.42 -8.71 8.75
N SER A 60 27.27 -9.63 8.28
CA SER A 60 28.25 -9.40 7.21
C SER A 60 27.89 -10.15 5.92
N ASP A 61 26.75 -10.84 5.89
CA ASP A 61 26.26 -11.52 4.71
C ASP A 61 26.00 -10.51 3.57
N PRO A 62 26.19 -10.92 2.30
CA PRO A 62 25.98 -10.03 1.15
C PRO A 62 24.52 -9.59 1.06
N ALA A 63 24.31 -8.39 0.51
CA ALA A 63 22.98 -7.85 0.29
C ALA A 63 22.12 -8.79 -0.58
N VAL A 64 20.82 -8.81 -0.30
CA VAL A 64 19.84 -9.66 -0.99
C VAL A 64 18.89 -8.79 -1.79
N ASP A 65 18.67 -9.19 -3.03
CA ASP A 65 17.73 -8.54 -3.94
C ASP A 65 16.38 -9.27 -3.93
N LEU A 66 15.33 -8.55 -3.52
CA LEU A 66 13.96 -9.05 -3.46
C LEU A 66 13.17 -8.50 -4.64
N ALA A 67 12.76 -9.38 -5.55
CA ALA A 67 12.02 -9.00 -6.75
C ALA A 67 10.50 -8.98 -6.51
N PHE A 68 9.85 -7.97 -7.08
CA PHE A 68 8.41 -7.74 -7.04
C PHE A 68 7.89 -7.44 -8.45
N ASN A 69 6.67 -7.92 -8.73
CA ASN A 69 5.99 -7.61 -9.98
C ASN A 69 5.48 -6.18 -9.98
N GLY A 70 5.52 -5.53 -11.14
CA GLY A 70 4.95 -4.21 -11.32
C GLY A 70 3.42 -4.21 -11.27
N PHE A 71 2.85 -3.03 -11.12
CA PHE A 71 1.40 -2.81 -11.14
C PHE A 71 0.80 -3.19 -12.51
N ASN A 72 -0.30 -3.94 -12.49
CA ASN A 72 -1.03 -4.29 -13.72
C ASN A 72 -1.93 -3.13 -14.16
N SER A 73 -1.57 -2.46 -15.25
CA SER A 73 -2.32 -1.33 -15.80
C SER A 73 -3.74 -1.68 -16.25
N ALA A 74 -4.07 -2.95 -16.46
CA ALA A 74 -5.44 -3.38 -16.74
C ALA A 74 -6.40 -3.14 -15.56
N LEU A 75 -5.89 -3.01 -14.33
CA LEU A 75 -6.69 -2.73 -13.15
C LEU A 75 -7.17 -1.27 -13.08
N GLY A 76 -6.40 -0.34 -13.64
CA GLY A 76 -6.73 1.09 -13.63
C GLY A 76 -5.51 1.99 -13.54
N THR A 77 -5.69 3.13 -12.88
CA THR A 77 -4.65 4.15 -12.70
C THR A 77 -3.97 3.99 -11.35
N LEU A 78 -2.65 3.79 -11.37
CA LEU A 78 -1.82 3.72 -10.16
C LEU A 78 -1.79 5.07 -9.44
N ASN A 79 -2.13 5.08 -8.15
CA ASN A 79 -2.15 6.27 -7.30
C ASN A 79 -0.94 6.31 -6.36
N SER A 80 -0.57 5.17 -5.76
CA SER A 80 0.55 5.06 -4.83
C SER A 80 1.19 3.67 -4.83
N VAL A 81 2.45 3.62 -4.38
CA VAL A 81 3.23 2.40 -4.17
C VAL A 81 3.62 2.37 -2.70
N HIS A 82 3.28 1.27 -2.01
CA HIS A 82 3.57 1.07 -0.61
C HIS A 82 4.57 -0.05 -0.44
N LEU A 83 5.63 0.24 0.30
CA LEU A 83 6.64 -0.72 0.75
C LEU A 83 6.58 -0.82 2.26
N THR A 84 6.23 -1.98 2.79
CA THR A 84 6.28 -2.26 4.22
C THR A 84 7.34 -3.30 4.52
N TRP A 85 7.89 -3.28 5.72
CA TRP A 85 8.78 -4.34 6.18
C TRP A 85 8.54 -4.64 7.65
N SER A 86 8.95 -5.84 8.05
CA SER A 86 9.04 -6.27 9.43
C SER A 86 10.37 -6.99 9.60
N ILE A 87 11.16 -6.60 10.59
CA ILE A 87 12.51 -7.13 10.82
C ILE A 87 12.70 -7.53 12.28
N SER A 88 13.36 -8.66 12.47
CA SER A 88 13.91 -9.09 13.76
C SER A 88 15.43 -9.14 13.66
N THR A 89 16.11 -8.58 14.66
CA THR A 89 17.56 -8.46 14.67
C THR A 89 18.09 -8.91 16.03
N LEU A 90 19.12 -9.75 16.03
CA LEU A 90 19.96 -10.03 17.20
C LEU A 90 21.33 -9.41 16.96
N LEU A 91 21.86 -8.72 17.97
CA LEU A 91 23.17 -8.10 17.93
C LEU A 91 23.93 -8.37 19.21
N ASN A 92 25.13 -8.92 19.07
CA ASN A 92 26.11 -9.15 20.12
C ASN A 92 27.31 -8.22 19.90
N ASN A 93 27.65 -7.47 20.94
CA ASN A 93 28.90 -6.73 21.03
C ASN A 93 29.95 -7.67 21.63
N THR A 94 30.96 -8.02 20.84
CA THR A 94 31.97 -9.01 21.20
C THR A 94 33.37 -8.40 21.26
N VAL A 95 34.18 -8.97 22.14
CA VAL A 95 35.53 -8.52 22.44
C VAL A 95 36.41 -9.75 22.55
N TYR A 96 37.62 -9.67 21.99
CA TYR A 96 38.68 -10.65 22.18
C TYR A 96 39.88 -9.98 22.84
N ASN A 97 40.18 -10.38 24.08
CA ASN A 97 41.37 -9.91 24.80
C ASN A 97 42.52 -10.89 24.58
N SER A 98 43.56 -10.46 23.85
CA SER A 98 44.73 -11.28 23.57
C SER A 98 45.80 -11.22 24.67
N LYS A 99 45.56 -10.47 25.75
CA LYS A 99 46.45 -10.41 26.91
C LYS A 99 46.17 -11.57 27.85
N GLY A 100 47.18 -12.02 28.58
CA GLY A 100 47.05 -13.07 29.61
C GLY A 100 46.36 -12.60 30.91
N THR A 101 45.92 -11.35 30.98
CA THR A 101 45.24 -10.77 32.16
C THR A 101 44.01 -9.97 31.73
N PRO A 102 43.03 -9.75 32.62
CA PRO A 102 41.90 -8.88 32.33
C PRO A 102 42.33 -7.44 31.98
N VAL A 103 41.66 -6.83 31.01
CA VAL A 103 41.97 -5.48 30.53
C VAL A 103 40.71 -4.61 30.60
N ALA A 104 40.85 -3.37 31.06
CA ALA A 104 39.74 -2.41 31.11
C ALA A 104 39.44 -1.83 29.71
N VAL A 105 38.16 -1.79 29.35
CA VAL A 105 37.66 -1.26 28.08
C VAL A 105 36.46 -0.32 28.32
N GLY A 106 36.11 0.48 27.32
CA GLY A 106 34.93 1.35 27.38
C GLY A 106 35.15 2.66 28.15
N ASN A 107 36.39 3.03 28.48
CA ASN A 107 36.72 4.28 29.17
C ASN A 107 37.76 5.06 28.33
N PRO A 108 37.51 6.34 27.96
CA PRO A 108 36.37 7.18 28.33
C PRO A 108 35.07 6.95 27.55
N VAL A 109 35.11 6.24 26.41
CA VAL A 109 33.92 6.01 25.57
C VAL A 109 33.46 4.56 25.71
N PRO A 110 32.22 4.30 26.20
CA PRO A 110 31.69 2.96 26.33
C PRO A 110 31.70 2.17 25.01
N LEU A 111 31.95 0.87 25.09
CA LEU A 111 31.87 -0.01 23.92
C LEU A 111 30.41 -0.23 23.52
N THR A 112 30.09 0.02 22.26
CA THR A 112 28.76 -0.21 21.68
C THR A 112 28.89 -0.86 20.32
N ALA A 113 27.99 -1.78 19.99
CA ALA A 113 27.81 -2.28 18.64
C ALA A 113 26.49 -1.74 18.08
N THR A 114 26.46 -1.46 16.77
CA THR A 114 25.26 -1.01 16.05
C THR A 114 25.07 -1.85 14.80
N ALA A 115 23.93 -2.52 14.70
CA ALA A 115 23.45 -3.16 13.48
C ALA A 115 22.58 -2.15 12.72
N THR A 116 22.80 -2.03 11.41
CA THR A 116 21.98 -1.24 10.50
C THR A 116 21.54 -2.11 9.35
N THR A 117 20.22 -2.25 9.17
CA THR A 117 19.63 -2.89 7.99
C THR A 117 18.96 -1.81 7.14
N THR A 118 19.31 -1.76 5.86
CA THR A 118 18.80 -0.79 4.90
C THR A 118 17.97 -1.48 3.83
N PHE A 119 16.85 -0.88 3.49
CA PHE A 119 15.96 -1.29 2.40
C PHE A 119 16.06 -0.21 1.33
N THR A 120 16.46 -0.58 0.12
CA THR A 120 16.63 0.35 -0.99
C THR A 120 15.96 -0.20 -2.24
N GLY A 121 14.83 0.39 -2.59
CA GLY A 121 14.16 0.16 -3.86
C GLY A 121 14.53 1.23 -4.87
N SER A 122 15.23 0.84 -5.93
CA SER A 122 15.61 1.76 -7.00
C SER A 122 14.89 1.39 -8.30
N ILE A 123 14.06 2.32 -8.80
CA ILE A 123 13.74 2.41 -10.22
C ILE A 123 13.95 3.86 -10.63
N ALA A 124 14.87 4.08 -11.57
CA ALA A 124 15.25 5.27 -12.37
C ALA A 124 14.89 6.72 -11.93
N SER A 125 13.80 6.97 -11.22
CA SER A 125 13.32 8.31 -10.80
C SER A 125 12.69 8.38 -9.41
N ALA A 126 12.49 7.28 -8.66
CA ALA A 126 11.93 7.35 -7.32
C ALA A 126 12.51 6.27 -6.40
N LEU A 127 12.98 6.69 -5.23
CA LEU A 127 13.72 5.85 -4.30
C LEU A 127 12.85 5.53 -3.08
N LEU A 128 12.48 4.26 -2.92
CA LEU A 128 11.88 3.77 -1.68
C LEU A 128 13.02 3.36 -0.74
N THR A 129 13.20 4.13 0.34
CA THR A 129 14.21 3.81 1.37
C THR A 129 13.60 3.59 2.73
N GLY A 130 14.24 2.72 3.49
CA GLY A 130 13.94 2.43 4.89
C GLY A 130 15.20 1.99 5.61
N THR A 131 15.30 2.30 6.89
CA THR A 131 16.42 1.88 7.72
C THR A 131 15.93 1.38 9.07
N ASN A 132 16.49 0.28 9.53
CA ASN A 132 16.33 -0.21 10.90
C ASN A 132 17.70 -0.22 11.59
N THR A 133 17.77 0.35 12.78
CA THR A 133 19.00 0.37 13.58
C THR A 133 18.75 -0.28 14.94
N LEU A 134 19.73 -1.03 15.41
CA LEU A 134 19.74 -1.64 16.74
C LEU A 134 21.13 -1.43 17.35
N THR A 135 21.18 -0.87 18.56
CA THR A 135 22.45 -0.59 19.25
C THR A 135 22.47 -1.30 20.60
N THR A 136 23.59 -1.93 20.94
CA THR A 136 23.78 -2.53 22.27
C THR A 136 23.94 -1.47 23.35
N PRO A 137 23.60 -1.78 24.62
CA PRO A 137 24.00 -0.94 25.74
C PRO A 137 25.52 -0.69 25.75
N GLY A 138 25.94 0.48 26.25
CA GLY A 138 27.34 0.83 26.39
C GLY A 138 28.01 0.01 27.50
N PHE A 139 29.10 -0.67 27.18
CA PHE A 139 29.89 -1.44 28.14
C PHE A 139 31.13 -0.68 28.61
N VAL A 140 31.34 -0.66 29.93
CA VAL A 140 32.56 -0.17 30.59
C VAL A 140 32.96 -1.17 31.66
N GLY A 141 34.18 -1.69 31.60
CA GLY A 141 34.64 -2.68 32.58
C GLY A 141 35.83 -3.49 32.12
N ASN A 142 36.19 -4.51 32.91
CA ASN A 142 37.28 -5.41 32.58
C ASN A 142 36.79 -6.62 31.77
N VAL A 143 37.47 -6.92 30.66
CA VAL A 143 37.29 -8.13 29.86
C VAL A 143 38.41 -9.12 30.16
N ALA A 144 38.03 -10.36 30.50
CA ALA A 144 38.96 -11.46 30.74
C ALA A 144 39.71 -11.86 29.45
N PRO A 145 40.85 -12.56 29.53
CA PRO A 145 41.53 -13.16 28.38
C PRO A 145 40.59 -14.04 27.54
N GLY A 146 40.71 -13.99 26.22
CA GLY A 146 39.88 -14.75 25.29
C GLY A 146 38.66 -13.97 24.79
N PHE A 147 37.67 -14.71 24.28
CA PHE A 147 36.45 -14.15 23.68
C PHE A 147 35.38 -13.87 24.74
N SER A 148 34.69 -12.74 24.63
CA SER A 148 33.60 -12.35 25.54
C SER A 148 32.56 -11.52 24.82
N THR A 149 31.29 -11.77 25.14
CA THR A 149 30.17 -10.87 24.76
C THR A 149 29.97 -9.86 25.87
N VAL A 150 30.16 -8.58 25.56
CA VAL A 150 30.09 -7.48 26.54
C VAL A 150 28.76 -6.72 26.51
N GLY A 151 27.93 -7.01 25.52
CA GLY A 151 26.58 -6.49 25.42
C GLY A 151 25.77 -7.24 24.37
N THR A 152 24.47 -7.33 24.57
CA THR A 152 23.54 -7.91 23.61
C THR A 152 22.32 -7.01 23.49
N ALA A 153 21.81 -6.86 22.28
CA ALA A 153 20.53 -6.25 21.99
C ALA A 153 19.75 -7.14 21.04
N SER A 154 18.43 -7.13 21.19
CA SER A 154 17.53 -7.81 20.25
C SER A 154 16.30 -6.97 20.00
N SER A 155 15.76 -7.08 18.79
CA SER A 155 14.48 -6.53 18.40
C SER A 155 13.68 -7.59 17.67
N SER A 156 12.36 -7.53 17.79
CA SER A 156 11.46 -8.48 17.13
C SER A 156 10.36 -7.74 16.41
N ASN A 157 10.13 -8.12 15.16
CA ASN A 157 9.05 -7.64 14.31
C ASN A 157 8.93 -6.10 14.26
N VAL A 158 10.07 -5.40 14.14
CA VAL A 158 10.08 -3.94 14.04
C VAL A 158 9.49 -3.55 12.69
N PRO A 159 8.34 -2.86 12.65
CA PRO A 159 7.71 -2.51 11.40
C PRO A 159 8.37 -1.27 10.79
N GLY A 160 8.25 -1.15 9.48
CA GLY A 160 8.47 0.13 8.80
C GLY A 160 7.67 0.23 7.52
N LEU A 161 7.57 1.45 7.01
CA LEU A 161 6.76 1.83 5.86
C LEU A 161 7.51 2.91 5.08
N SER A 162 7.51 2.75 3.76
CA SER A 162 7.90 3.77 2.78
C SER A 162 6.83 3.81 1.71
N CYS A 163 6.53 5.00 1.21
CA CYS A 163 5.45 5.20 0.24
C CYS A 163 5.83 6.24 -0.79
N LEU A 164 5.35 6.05 -2.01
CA LEU A 164 5.43 7.01 -3.11
C LEU A 164 4.03 7.23 -3.66
N SER A 165 3.62 8.48 -3.86
CA SER A 165 2.39 8.79 -4.58
C SER A 165 2.57 9.93 -5.58
N ASN A 166 1.62 10.07 -6.49
CA ASN A 166 1.52 11.16 -7.46
C ASN A 166 0.76 12.39 -6.90
N ASP A 167 0.47 12.38 -5.61
CA ASP A 167 -0.23 13.42 -4.87
C ASP A 167 0.44 13.61 -3.50
N ALA A 168 -0.22 14.31 -2.57
CA ALA A 168 0.26 14.44 -1.19
C ALA A 168 -0.33 13.38 -0.24
N SER A 169 -0.89 12.27 -0.77
CA SER A 169 -1.55 11.25 0.05
C SER A 169 -0.56 10.40 0.85
N CYS A 170 0.69 10.22 0.38
CA CYS A 170 1.75 9.57 1.14
C CYS A 170 3.16 9.95 0.65
N GLY A 171 4.17 9.80 1.52
CA GLY A 171 5.58 9.91 1.14
C GLY A 171 6.08 11.33 0.83
N ALA A 172 7.25 11.41 0.18
CA ALA A 172 7.93 12.66 -0.20
C ALA A 172 7.36 13.26 -1.50
N GLY A 173 6.03 13.37 -1.61
CA GLY A 173 5.35 14.06 -2.69
C GLY A 173 5.57 13.51 -4.11
N ASN A 174 5.05 14.29 -5.06
CA ASN A 174 4.71 13.90 -6.42
C ASN A 174 5.82 13.13 -7.17
N SER A 175 5.69 11.81 -7.21
CA SER A 175 6.66 10.90 -7.83
C SER A 175 6.12 10.34 -9.15
N ASN A 176 6.97 10.23 -10.17
CA ASN A 176 6.56 9.61 -11.44
C ASN A 176 6.40 8.08 -11.24
N LEU A 177 5.16 7.63 -11.06
CA LEU A 177 4.84 6.22 -10.80
C LEU A 177 4.87 5.32 -12.05
N SER A 178 5.08 5.87 -13.25
CA SER A 178 5.11 5.08 -14.49
C SER A 178 6.16 3.96 -14.47
N ALA A 179 7.24 4.17 -13.72
CA ALA A 179 8.32 3.22 -13.54
C ALA A 179 7.90 1.95 -12.76
N TYR A 180 6.74 1.97 -12.11
CA TYR A 180 6.20 0.85 -11.32
C TYR A 180 5.11 0.06 -12.05
N ILE A 181 4.84 0.35 -13.33
CA ILE A 181 3.75 -0.25 -14.10
C ILE A 181 4.30 -1.31 -15.08
N GLY A 182 3.69 -2.50 -15.06
CA GLY A 182 3.99 -3.62 -15.94
C GLY A 182 5.19 -4.46 -15.51
N GLY A 183 5.44 -5.56 -16.22
CA GLY A 183 6.63 -6.40 -16.02
C GLY A 183 6.58 -7.34 -14.81
N LEU A 184 7.09 -8.55 -15.01
CA LEU A 184 7.37 -9.49 -13.92
C LEU A 184 8.73 -9.14 -13.33
N ASN A 185 8.86 -9.22 -11.99
CA ASN A 185 10.11 -8.88 -11.28
C ASN A 185 10.69 -7.51 -11.69
N LEU A 186 9.82 -6.56 -12.06
CA LEU A 186 10.24 -5.25 -12.56
C LEU A 186 10.98 -4.46 -11.48
N PHE A 187 10.54 -4.60 -10.23
CA PHE A 187 11.05 -3.84 -9.11
C PHE A 187 11.87 -4.72 -8.19
N THR A 188 13.05 -4.24 -7.81
CA THR A 188 13.92 -4.94 -6.87
C THR A 188 14.16 -4.05 -5.64
N ILE A 189 13.95 -4.65 -4.47
CA ILE A 189 14.39 -4.09 -3.20
C ILE A 189 15.71 -4.75 -2.83
N ASN A 190 16.78 -3.95 -2.81
CA ASN A 190 18.02 -4.38 -2.21
C ASN A 190 17.91 -4.24 -0.69
N VAL A 191 18.09 -5.34 0.02
CA VAL A 191 18.20 -5.37 1.49
C VAL A 191 19.65 -5.62 1.84
N ALA A 192 20.24 -4.75 2.64
CA ALA A 192 21.60 -4.92 3.13
C ALA A 192 21.62 -4.79 4.64
N SER A 193 22.42 -5.62 5.31
CA SER A 193 22.66 -5.51 6.75
C SER A 193 24.15 -5.32 7.01
N SER A 194 24.48 -4.59 8.07
CA SER A 194 25.86 -4.33 8.48
C SER A 194 25.92 -4.14 9.98
N GLY A 195 27.00 -4.60 10.60
CA GLY A 195 27.31 -4.33 12.00
C GLY A 195 28.58 -3.48 12.12
N THR A 196 28.51 -2.39 12.89
CA THR A 196 29.67 -1.58 13.27
C THR A 196 29.88 -1.61 14.77
N GLN A 197 31.08 -1.29 15.22
CA GLN A 197 31.39 -1.17 16.64
C GLN A 197 32.20 0.09 16.91
N GLY A 198 32.01 0.69 18.08
CA GLY A 198 32.74 1.87 18.52
C GLY A 198 33.00 1.88 20.02
N GLY A 199 33.87 2.79 20.45
CA GLY A 199 34.24 3.01 21.84
C GLY A 199 35.75 2.87 22.09
N SER A 200 36.15 2.99 23.35
CA SER A 200 37.57 3.01 23.74
C SER A 200 38.10 1.60 23.99
N VAL A 201 39.10 1.21 23.20
CA VAL A 201 39.74 -0.11 23.27
C VAL A 201 41.27 0.08 23.41
N PRO A 202 41.92 -0.45 24.45
CA PRO A 202 43.38 -0.42 24.57
C PRO A 202 44.05 -1.46 23.68
N GLY A 203 45.36 -1.32 23.47
CA GLY A 203 46.14 -2.22 22.61
C GLY A 203 46.13 -3.68 23.08
N GLY A 204 45.93 -4.60 22.13
CA GLY A 204 45.82 -6.04 22.38
C GLY A 204 44.44 -6.51 22.84
N VAL A 205 43.44 -5.65 22.71
CA VAL A 205 42.03 -6.03 22.72
C VAL A 205 41.47 -5.75 21.33
N PHE A 206 40.77 -6.73 20.77
CA PHE A 206 40.10 -6.65 19.48
C PHE A 206 38.60 -6.62 19.70
N THR A 207 37.89 -5.88 18.87
CA THR A 207 36.45 -5.74 18.94
C THR A 207 35.80 -6.26 17.67
N GLY A 208 34.63 -6.86 17.81
CA GLY A 208 33.83 -7.34 16.69
C GLY A 208 32.37 -7.45 17.07
N ASN A 209 31.47 -7.44 16.11
CA ASN A 209 30.06 -7.73 16.37
C ASN A 209 29.68 -9.02 15.67
N ASP A 210 28.70 -9.68 16.27
CA ASP A 210 28.04 -10.87 15.76
C ASP A 210 26.55 -10.57 15.82
N GLY A 211 25.78 -11.18 14.93
CA GLY A 211 24.34 -11.05 14.98
C GLY A 211 23.69 -11.62 13.75
N ASN A 212 22.37 -11.58 13.73
CA ASN A 212 21.58 -11.96 12.58
C ASN A 212 20.46 -10.95 12.37
N ALA A 213 19.94 -10.91 11.15
CA ALA A 213 18.82 -10.06 10.78
C ALA A 213 17.94 -10.82 9.80
N ASN A 214 16.65 -10.94 10.11
CA ASN A 214 15.69 -11.63 9.25
C ASN A 214 14.34 -10.91 9.26
N GLY A 215 13.56 -11.15 8.23
CA GLY A 215 12.28 -10.49 8.13
C GLY A 215 11.62 -10.65 6.78
N SER A 216 10.63 -9.79 6.56
CA SER A 216 9.87 -9.76 5.32
C SER A 216 9.72 -8.33 4.82
N VAL A 217 9.74 -8.19 3.50
CA VAL A 217 9.41 -6.98 2.78
C VAL A 217 8.15 -7.25 1.99
N SER A 218 7.20 -6.32 2.06
CA SER A 218 5.91 -6.42 1.41
C SER A 218 5.63 -5.21 0.55
N LEU A 219 4.97 -5.44 -0.58
CA LEU A 219 4.66 -4.41 -1.55
C LEU A 219 3.21 -4.52 -2.01
N PHE A 220 2.53 -3.38 -2.03
CA PHE A 220 1.19 -3.26 -2.61
C PHE A 220 1.01 -1.90 -3.27
N TYR A 221 -0.01 -1.81 -4.11
CA TYR A 221 -0.32 -0.63 -4.90
C TYR A 221 -1.73 -0.18 -4.59
N ASP A 222 -1.93 1.13 -4.46
CA ASP A 222 -3.27 1.72 -4.45
C ASP A 222 -3.59 2.26 -5.83
N TYR A 223 -4.80 2.02 -6.31
CA TYR A 223 -5.22 2.39 -7.65
C TYR A 223 -6.68 2.81 -7.69
N SER A 224 -6.99 3.61 -8.71
CA SER A 224 -8.35 3.95 -9.10
C SER A 224 -8.76 3.02 -10.24
N SER A 225 -9.90 2.32 -10.12
CA SER A 225 -10.34 1.38 -11.16
C SER A 225 -10.48 2.05 -12.52
N ALA A 226 -10.08 1.37 -13.60
CA ALA A 226 -10.39 1.82 -14.95
C ALA A 226 -11.92 1.97 -15.08
N ALA A 227 -12.40 3.13 -15.52
CA ALA A 227 -13.82 3.31 -15.83
C ALA A 227 -14.18 2.32 -16.94
N ILE A 228 -14.93 1.27 -16.61
CA ILE A 228 -15.47 0.34 -17.61
C ILE A 228 -16.47 1.17 -18.43
N PRO A 229 -16.25 1.39 -19.75
CA PRO A 229 -17.24 2.05 -20.58
C PRO A 229 -18.53 1.25 -20.47
N ALA A 230 -19.64 1.92 -20.16
CA ALA A 230 -20.94 1.25 -20.06
C ALA A 230 -21.14 0.39 -21.32
N PRO A 231 -21.48 -0.90 -21.18
CA PRO A 231 -21.61 -1.77 -22.35
C PRO A 231 -22.58 -1.14 -23.35
N GLY A 232 -22.25 -1.21 -24.65
CA GLY A 232 -23.02 -0.56 -25.73
C GLY A 232 -24.51 -0.91 -25.78
N THR A 233 -24.95 -1.91 -25.00
CA THR A 233 -26.34 -2.20 -24.69
C THR A 233 -27.07 -1.01 -24.06
N PHE A 234 -26.41 -0.17 -23.26
CA PHE A 234 -27.00 1.08 -22.73
C PHE A 234 -27.13 2.17 -23.80
N ALA A 235 -26.20 2.23 -24.76
CA ALA A 235 -26.31 3.13 -25.91
C ALA A 235 -27.48 2.70 -26.83
N LEU A 236 -27.64 1.38 -27.03
CA LEU A 236 -28.80 0.81 -27.74
C LEU A 236 -30.11 0.98 -26.98
N LEU A 237 -30.10 0.90 -25.64
CA LEU A 237 -31.27 1.21 -24.82
C LEU A 237 -31.64 2.70 -24.95
N GLY A 238 -30.64 3.59 -24.92
CA GLY A 238 -30.82 5.03 -25.12
C GLY A 238 -31.36 5.37 -26.52
N LEU A 239 -30.78 4.79 -27.57
CA LEU A 239 -31.26 4.96 -28.95
C LEU A 239 -32.62 4.29 -29.16
N GLY A 240 -32.88 3.14 -28.52
CA GLY A 240 -34.16 2.44 -28.55
C GLY A 240 -35.29 3.25 -27.89
N LEU A 241 -35.01 3.92 -26.77
CA LEU A 241 -35.97 4.84 -26.14
C LEU A 241 -36.19 6.12 -26.96
N LEU A 242 -35.14 6.67 -27.58
CA LEU A 242 -35.28 7.81 -28.50
C LEU A 242 -36.07 7.43 -29.76
N GLY A 243 -35.85 6.24 -30.30
CA GLY A 243 -36.65 5.68 -31.40
C GLY A 243 -38.11 5.48 -31.01
N LEU A 244 -38.38 4.99 -29.80
CA LEU A 244 -39.74 4.82 -29.28
C LEU A 244 -40.46 6.16 -29.01
N ALA A 245 -39.72 7.19 -28.58
CA ALA A 245 -40.25 8.56 -28.46
C ALA A 245 -40.51 9.20 -29.83
N GLY A 246 -39.68 8.91 -30.84
CA GLY A 246 -39.89 9.33 -32.22
C GLY A 246 -41.12 8.69 -32.87
N MET A 247 -41.36 7.40 -32.61
CA MET A 247 -42.55 6.68 -33.12
C MET A 247 -43.86 7.20 -32.53
N ARG A 248 -43.86 7.73 -31.30
CA ARG A 248 -45.05 8.36 -30.70
C ARG A 248 -45.47 9.68 -31.37
N ARG A 249 -44.59 10.36 -32.11
CA ARG A 249 -44.96 11.59 -32.85
C ARG A 249 -45.67 11.32 -34.17
N LYS A 250 -45.65 10.10 -34.70
CA LYS A 250 -46.29 9.76 -35.99
C LYS A 250 -47.67 9.13 -35.85
N ALA A 251 -48.11 8.81 -34.64
CA ALA A 251 -49.45 8.26 -34.36
C ALA A 251 -50.54 9.33 -34.14
N THR A 252 -50.21 10.61 -34.33
CA THR A 252 -51.16 11.72 -34.34
C THR A 252 -50.94 12.56 -35.60
N LEU A 253 -51.42 12.06 -36.73
CA LEU A 253 -51.82 12.81 -37.91
C LEU A 253 -53.13 12.20 -38.42
#